data_AF-A0A521X1J4-F1
#
_entry.id   AF-A0A521X1J4-F1
#
_cell.length_a   1.000
_cell.length_b   1.000
_cell.length_c   1.000
_cell.angle_alpha   90.00
_cell.angle_beta   90.00
_cell.angle_gamma   90.00
#
_symmetry.space_group_name_H-M   'P 1'
#
loop_
_entity.id
_entity.type
_entity.pdbx_description
1 polymer ?
#
loop_
_entity_poly.entity_id
_entity_poly.type
_entity_poly.pdbx_seq_one_letter_code
_entity_poly.pdbx_strand_id
1 'polypeptide(L)'
;MQPLPVSYLGFLYGAAMSWSPSCSDHVDLPRALSLHAFDDPSGVTGRIAFDLGNAYQVNGARSRNGTLPAQMYFMPLDNDWPMHRVRRGGFEDTSAQLAELAGRLDASRMRRPDAQQIVDEYRCAVEMADVGAAIGAAKYARVTGASASKLRPMYRRAAKRIDALLPEYERLWLARNRPGGLKDSAARLTSLAAQLRKAAGG
;
A
#
# COMPACT_ATOMS: atom_id res chain seq x y z
N MET A 1 1.31 -2.78 7.62
CA MET A 1 1.83 -4.14 7.46
C MET A 1 1.25 -4.73 6.20
N GLN A 2 1.84 -5.82 5.70
CA GLN A 2 1.54 -6.39 4.39
C GLN A 2 0.61 -7.60 4.54
N PRO A 3 -0.58 -7.65 3.89
CA PRO A 3 -1.44 -8.83 3.94
C PRO A 3 -0.85 -9.98 3.10
N LEU A 4 -1.17 -11.23 3.46
CA LEU A 4 -0.60 -12.42 2.82
C LEU A 4 -0.79 -12.45 1.28
N PRO A 5 -1.96 -12.10 0.70
CA PRO A 5 -2.19 -12.26 -0.73
C PRO A 5 -1.26 -11.46 -1.65
N VAL A 6 -0.67 -10.36 -1.17
CA VAL A 6 0.27 -9.58 -2.00
C VAL A 6 1.61 -10.30 -2.19
N SER A 7 1.91 -11.31 -1.37
CA SER A 7 3.09 -12.17 -1.54
C SER A 7 2.89 -13.25 -2.60
N TYR A 8 1.64 -13.51 -3.05
CA TYR A 8 1.34 -14.59 -4.00
C TYR A 8 2.03 -14.38 -5.35
N LEU A 9 2.24 -13.14 -5.79
CA LEU A 9 3.00 -12.85 -7.00
C LEU A 9 4.45 -13.39 -6.90
N GLY A 10 5.11 -13.15 -5.76
CA GLY A 10 6.47 -13.64 -5.50
C GLY A 10 6.53 -15.16 -5.39
N PHE A 11 5.54 -15.78 -4.73
CA PHE A 11 5.45 -17.24 -4.64
C PHE A 11 5.24 -17.89 -6.01
N LEU A 12 4.33 -17.35 -6.82
CA LEU A 12 4.08 -17.83 -8.18
C LEU A 12 5.35 -17.73 -9.02
N TYR A 13 6.03 -16.58 -9.00
CA TYR A 13 7.28 -16.39 -9.73
C TYR A 13 8.35 -17.40 -9.28
N GLY A 14 8.55 -17.56 -7.97
CA GLY A 14 9.49 -18.55 -7.43
C GLY A 14 9.16 -19.99 -7.85
N ALA A 15 7.87 -20.36 -7.85
CA ALA A 15 7.42 -21.67 -8.30
C ALA A 15 7.70 -21.88 -9.80
N ALA A 16 7.41 -20.89 -10.64
CA ALA A 16 7.69 -20.93 -12.07
C ALA A 16 9.20 -21.10 -12.35
N MET A 17 10.03 -20.29 -11.68
CA MET A 17 11.49 -20.37 -11.79
C MET A 17 12.05 -21.73 -11.37
N SER A 18 11.47 -22.33 -10.32
CA SER A 18 11.93 -23.63 -9.81
C SER A 18 11.52 -24.80 -10.71
N TRP A 19 10.39 -24.66 -11.41
CA TRP A 19 9.88 -25.70 -12.30
C TRP A 19 10.55 -25.68 -13.68
N SER A 20 10.69 -24.51 -14.29
CA SER A 20 11.29 -24.37 -15.62
C SER A 20 11.95 -23.00 -15.77
N PRO A 21 13.25 -22.89 -15.46
CA PRO A 21 13.99 -21.63 -15.54
C PRO A 21 13.91 -20.96 -16.93
N SER A 22 13.94 -21.76 -18.00
CA SER A 22 13.90 -21.28 -19.39
C SER A 22 12.53 -20.81 -19.88
N CYS A 23 11.44 -21.14 -19.17
CA CYS A 23 10.08 -20.71 -19.53
C CYS A 23 9.66 -19.41 -18.81
N SER A 24 10.48 -18.91 -17.87
CA SER A 24 10.14 -17.80 -16.99
C SER A 24 9.95 -16.47 -17.73
N ASP A 25 10.72 -16.22 -18.79
CA ASP A 25 10.60 -15.02 -19.63
C ASP A 25 9.28 -14.94 -20.40
N HIS A 26 8.50 -16.02 -20.43
CA HIS A 26 7.26 -16.15 -21.18
C HIS A 26 6.02 -16.30 -20.30
N VAL A 27 6.15 -16.29 -18.97
CA VAL A 27 5.00 -16.42 -18.08
C VAL A 27 4.25 -15.10 -18.00
N ASP A 28 3.00 -15.08 -18.46
CA ASP A 28 2.04 -14.00 -18.14
C ASP A 28 1.68 -14.09 -16.65
N LEU A 29 2.53 -13.46 -15.81
CA LEU A 29 2.39 -13.49 -14.35
C LEU A 29 1.01 -13.02 -13.89
N PRO A 30 0.45 -11.89 -14.36
CA PRO A 30 -0.91 -11.47 -14.02
C PRO A 30 -1.98 -12.52 -14.33
N ARG A 31 -1.92 -13.16 -15.50
CA ARG A 31 -2.90 -14.19 -15.86
C ARG A 31 -2.72 -15.45 -15.03
N ALA A 32 -1.49 -15.93 -14.89
CA ALA A 32 -1.16 -17.10 -14.09
C ALA A 32 -1.54 -16.90 -12.61
N LEU A 33 -1.32 -15.70 -12.07
CA LEU A 33 -1.67 -15.36 -10.70
C LEU A 33 -3.19 -15.38 -10.49
N SER A 34 -3.95 -14.82 -11.44
CA SER A 34 -5.41 -14.85 -11.39
C SER A 34 -5.94 -16.28 -11.39
N LEU A 35 -5.42 -17.13 -12.28
CA LEU A 35 -5.88 -18.51 -12.42
C LEU A 35 -5.47 -19.41 -11.25
N HIS A 36 -4.19 -19.38 -10.87
CA HIS A 36 -3.63 -20.38 -9.96
C HIS A 36 -3.63 -19.96 -8.49
N ALA A 37 -3.48 -18.67 -8.19
CA ALA A 37 -3.51 -18.20 -6.80
C ALA A 37 -4.90 -17.70 -6.40
N PHE A 38 -5.58 -16.97 -7.28
CA PHE A 38 -6.84 -16.31 -6.96
C PHE A 38 -8.10 -17.05 -7.41
N ASP A 39 -7.99 -18.08 -8.25
CA ASP A 39 -9.13 -18.74 -8.90
C ASP A 39 -10.13 -17.72 -9.47
N ASP A 40 -9.59 -16.71 -10.17
CA ASP A 40 -10.32 -15.61 -10.80
C ASP A 40 -10.28 -15.78 -12.33
N PRO A 41 -11.34 -16.30 -12.96
CA PRO A 41 -11.37 -16.51 -14.40
C PRO A 41 -11.33 -15.20 -15.19
N SER A 42 -11.71 -14.06 -14.57
CA SER A 42 -11.71 -12.75 -15.23
C SER A 42 -10.30 -12.22 -15.51
N GLY A 43 -9.29 -12.67 -14.76
CA GLY A 43 -7.92 -12.16 -14.88
C GLY A 43 -7.67 -10.83 -14.15
N VAL A 44 -8.68 -10.28 -13.49
CA VAL A 44 -8.63 -8.94 -12.90
C VAL A 44 -7.76 -8.93 -11.65
N THR A 45 -7.93 -9.90 -10.74
CA THR A 45 -7.23 -9.86 -9.44
C THR A 45 -5.72 -9.97 -9.59
N GLY A 46 -5.23 -10.86 -10.46
CA GLY A 46 -3.79 -11.00 -10.69
C GLY A 46 -3.19 -9.78 -11.40
N ARG A 47 -3.96 -9.11 -12.27
CA ARG A 47 -3.54 -7.82 -12.86
C ARG A 47 -3.45 -6.73 -11.80
N ILE A 48 -4.44 -6.61 -10.92
CA ILE A 48 -4.40 -5.64 -9.82
C ILE A 48 -3.20 -5.89 -8.90
N ALA A 49 -2.95 -7.14 -8.52
CA ALA A 49 -1.82 -7.51 -7.68
C ALA A 49 -0.47 -7.12 -8.31
N PHE A 50 -0.32 -7.35 -9.62
CA PHE A 50 0.87 -6.99 -10.37
C PHE A 50 1.05 -5.47 -10.50
N ASP A 51 -0.02 -4.75 -10.87
CA ASP A 51 0.00 -3.31 -11.06
C ASP A 51 0.25 -2.59 -9.72
N LEU A 52 -0.37 -3.05 -8.63
CA LEU A 52 -0.15 -2.53 -7.27
C LEU A 52 1.30 -2.67 -6.83
N GLY A 53 1.94 -3.80 -7.15
CA GLY A 53 3.36 -4.03 -6.92
C GLY A 53 4.28 -3.05 -7.65
N ASN A 54 3.79 -2.38 -8.70
CA ASN A 54 4.53 -1.39 -9.48
C ASN A 54 4.13 0.07 -9.18
N ALA A 55 3.07 0.30 -8.39
CA ALA A 55 2.56 1.64 -8.11
C ALA A 55 3.61 2.57 -7.45
N TYR A 56 4.58 2.00 -6.74
CA TYR A 56 5.68 2.76 -6.13
C TYR A 56 6.57 3.49 -7.14
N GLN A 57 6.53 3.14 -8.42
CA GLN A 57 7.37 3.74 -9.45
C GLN A 57 6.86 5.12 -9.90
N VAL A 58 5.57 5.41 -9.70
CA VAL A 58 4.90 6.61 -10.22
C VAL A 58 5.41 7.92 -9.61
N ASN A 59 5.83 7.88 -8.34
CA ASN A 59 6.37 9.06 -7.66
C ASN A 59 7.75 9.53 -8.20
N GLY A 60 8.38 8.74 -9.07
CA GLY A 60 9.65 9.09 -9.72
C GLY A 60 10.91 8.80 -8.89
N ALA A 61 10.76 8.26 -7.68
CA ALA A 61 11.89 7.91 -6.82
C ALA A 61 11.82 6.44 -6.36
N ARG A 62 13.00 5.83 -6.19
CA ARG A 62 13.12 4.45 -5.73
C ARG A 62 13.84 4.39 -4.39
N SER A 63 13.32 3.57 -3.48
CA SER A 63 14.02 3.10 -2.28
C SER A 63 14.74 1.78 -2.57
N ARG A 64 15.89 1.57 -1.93
CA ARG A 64 16.62 0.29 -2.03
C ARG A 64 15.81 -0.88 -1.45
N ASN A 65 15.03 -0.61 -0.41
CA ASN A 65 14.16 -1.60 0.23
C ASN A 65 12.81 -0.97 0.57
N GLY A 66 11.71 -1.65 0.21
CA GLY A 66 10.34 -1.17 0.37
C GLY A 66 9.94 -0.10 -0.65
N THR A 67 8.77 0.51 -0.43
CA THR A 67 8.20 1.58 -1.25
C THR A 67 8.23 2.91 -0.49
N LEU A 68 8.32 4.05 -1.18
CA LEU A 68 8.30 5.35 -0.50
C LEU A 68 7.05 5.59 0.34
N PRO A 69 5.82 5.26 -0.12
CA PRO A 69 4.64 5.35 0.74
C PRO A 69 4.76 4.52 2.03
N ALA A 70 5.32 3.30 1.97
CA ALA A 70 5.55 2.50 3.16
C ALA A 70 6.59 3.12 4.10
N GLN A 71 7.65 3.73 3.56
CA GLN A 71 8.69 4.40 4.34
C GLN A 71 8.13 5.59 5.16
N MET A 72 7.04 6.23 4.73
CA MET A 72 6.42 7.34 5.46
C MET A 72 5.89 6.94 6.84
N TYR A 73 5.65 5.66 7.09
CA TYR A 73 5.24 5.15 8.39
C TYR A 73 6.38 5.02 9.41
N PHE A 74 7.63 5.02 8.94
CA PHE A 74 8.82 4.77 9.77
C PHE A 74 9.69 6.01 9.95
N MET A 75 9.46 7.05 9.15
CA MET A 75 10.29 8.24 9.15
C MET A 75 9.66 9.37 9.95
N PRO A 76 10.43 10.06 10.82
CA PRO A 76 9.98 11.29 11.48
C PRO A 76 9.38 12.29 10.49
N LEU A 77 8.38 13.07 10.92
CA LEU A 77 7.68 14.01 10.03
C LEU A 77 8.59 15.14 9.50
N ASP A 78 9.60 15.51 10.27
CA ASP A 78 10.64 16.48 9.96
C ASP A 78 11.80 15.91 9.12
N ASN A 79 11.79 14.59 8.83
CA ASN A 79 12.76 13.99 7.91
C ASN A 79 12.42 14.33 6.45
N ASP A 80 13.37 15.01 5.78
CA ASP A 80 13.28 15.47 4.39
C ASP A 80 13.67 14.42 3.35
N TRP A 81 14.29 13.31 3.77
CA TRP A 81 14.62 12.22 2.86
C TRP A 81 13.34 11.44 2.46
N PRO A 82 13.19 11.02 1.18
CA PRO A 82 13.98 11.33 0.00
C PRO A 82 13.30 12.39 -0.88
N MET A 83 12.67 13.42 -0.31
CA MET A 83 11.80 14.35 -1.05
C MET A 83 12.52 15.04 -2.23
N HIS A 84 13.83 15.26 -2.13
CA HIS A 84 14.66 15.80 -3.22
C HIS A 84 14.73 14.90 -4.47
N ARG A 85 14.39 13.61 -4.37
CA ARG A 85 14.37 12.65 -5.48
C ARG A 85 12.97 12.47 -6.06
N VAL A 86 11.94 12.88 -5.33
CA VAL A 86 10.54 12.69 -5.73
C VAL A 86 10.17 13.73 -6.77
N ARG A 87 9.49 13.30 -7.83
CA ARG A 87 8.96 14.21 -8.85
C ARG A 87 7.84 15.06 -8.26
N ARG A 88 7.74 16.32 -8.68
CA ARG A 88 6.58 17.18 -8.35
C ARG A 88 5.28 16.49 -8.77
N GLY A 89 4.32 16.40 -7.86
CA GLY A 89 3.05 15.69 -8.09
C GLY A 89 3.15 14.16 -7.97
N GLY A 90 4.33 13.62 -7.67
CA GLY A 90 4.56 12.18 -7.72
C GLY A 90 3.76 11.38 -6.69
N PHE A 91 3.52 11.94 -5.50
CA PHE A 91 2.68 11.28 -4.50
C PHE A 91 1.19 11.38 -4.86
N GLU A 92 0.76 12.52 -5.41
CA GLU A 92 -0.60 12.72 -5.91
C GLU A 92 -0.94 11.75 -7.06
N ASP A 93 -0.01 11.56 -8.00
CA ASP A 93 -0.17 10.60 -9.09
C ASP A 93 -0.15 9.15 -8.56
N THR A 94 0.65 8.87 -7.53
CA THR A 94 0.62 7.57 -6.83
C THR A 94 -0.75 7.33 -6.20
N SER A 95 -1.32 8.32 -5.50
CA SER A 95 -2.66 8.26 -4.92
C SER A 95 -3.75 8.02 -5.97
N ALA A 96 -3.67 8.70 -7.12
CA ALA A 96 -4.61 8.51 -8.22
C ALA A 96 -4.56 7.08 -8.77
N GLN A 97 -3.36 6.53 -9.00
CA GLN A 97 -3.20 5.15 -9.46
C GLN A 97 -3.71 4.13 -8.43
N LEU A 98 -3.44 4.36 -7.15
CA LEU A 98 -3.95 3.52 -6.06
C LEU A 98 -5.49 3.50 -6.04
N ALA A 99 -6.13 4.65 -6.20
CA ALA A 99 -7.59 4.76 -6.27
C ALA A 99 -8.18 4.02 -7.49
N GLU A 100 -7.53 4.13 -8.66
CA GLU A 100 -7.93 3.38 -9.86
C GLU A 100 -7.85 1.86 -9.62
N LEU A 101 -6.75 1.40 -9.03
CA LEU A 101 -6.55 -0.03 -8.71
C LEU A 101 -7.58 -0.55 -7.70
N ALA A 102 -7.89 0.24 -6.67
CA ALA A 102 -8.95 -0.11 -5.71
C ALA A 102 -10.32 -0.21 -6.39
N GLY A 103 -10.67 0.71 -7.29
CA GLY A 103 -11.93 0.69 -8.02
C GLY A 103 -12.11 -0.53 -8.92
N ARG A 104 -11.01 -1.14 -9.39
CA ARG A 104 -11.03 -2.35 -10.21
C ARG A 104 -11.31 -3.63 -9.42
N LEU A 105 -11.17 -3.62 -8.08
CA LEU A 105 -11.37 -4.82 -7.24
C LEU A 105 -12.81 -5.36 -7.32
N ASP A 106 -13.78 -4.48 -7.57
CA ASP A 106 -15.20 -4.85 -7.69
C ASP A 106 -15.49 -5.71 -8.93
N ALA A 107 -14.60 -5.68 -9.93
CA ALA A 107 -14.70 -6.51 -11.12
C ALA A 107 -14.08 -7.91 -10.94
N SER A 108 -13.47 -8.19 -9.79
CA SER A 108 -12.92 -9.52 -9.51
C SER A 108 -14.02 -10.58 -9.49
N ARG A 109 -13.72 -11.78 -10.01
CA ARG A 109 -14.64 -12.93 -10.04
C ARG A 109 -14.02 -14.15 -9.37
N MET A 110 -13.24 -13.92 -8.33
CA MET A 110 -12.62 -14.98 -7.53
C MET A 110 -13.67 -15.98 -7.06
N ARG A 111 -13.40 -17.27 -7.26
CA ARG A 111 -14.28 -18.37 -6.83
C ARG A 111 -13.83 -19.03 -5.53
N ARG A 112 -12.84 -18.43 -4.87
CA ARG A 112 -12.28 -18.92 -3.60
C ARG A 112 -13.24 -18.72 -2.44
N PRO A 113 -13.23 -19.61 -1.43
CA PRO A 113 -13.97 -19.41 -0.19
C PRO A 113 -13.57 -18.12 0.56
N ASP A 114 -12.31 -17.67 0.44
CA ASP A 114 -11.78 -16.47 1.07
C ASP A 114 -11.73 -15.24 0.14
N ALA A 115 -12.48 -15.25 -0.98
CA ALA A 115 -12.46 -14.17 -1.97
C ALA A 115 -12.74 -12.78 -1.39
N GLN A 116 -13.80 -12.64 -0.58
CA GLN A 116 -14.14 -11.36 0.04
C GLN A 116 -13.04 -10.87 0.99
N GLN A 117 -12.46 -11.78 1.77
CA GLN A 117 -11.34 -11.45 2.66
C GLN A 117 -10.15 -10.93 1.87
N ILE A 118 -9.82 -11.54 0.73
CA ILE A 118 -8.74 -11.06 -0.15
C ILE A 118 -9.05 -9.65 -0.67
N VAL A 119 -10.29 -9.36 -1.08
CA VAL A 119 -10.69 -8.02 -1.53
C VAL A 119 -10.50 -7.00 -0.40
N ASP A 120 -10.97 -7.30 0.81
CA ASP A 120 -10.83 -6.43 1.98
C ASP A 120 -9.35 -6.19 2.30
N GLU A 121 -8.51 -7.22 2.21
CA GLU A 121 -7.06 -7.13 2.40
C GLU A 121 -6.38 -6.23 1.36
N TYR A 122 -6.76 -6.33 0.08
CA TYR A 122 -6.25 -5.43 -0.95
C TYR A 122 -6.71 -3.99 -0.73
N ARG A 123 -7.98 -3.76 -0.38
CA ARG A 123 -8.49 -2.41 -0.06
C ARG A 123 -7.75 -1.81 1.13
N CYS A 124 -7.53 -2.58 2.19
CA CYS A 124 -6.75 -2.15 3.35
C CYS A 124 -5.30 -1.84 2.95
N ALA A 125 -4.66 -2.67 2.13
CA ALA A 125 -3.29 -2.43 1.67
C ALA A 125 -3.18 -1.17 0.81
N VAL A 126 -4.16 -0.94 -0.07
CA VAL A 126 -4.22 0.27 -0.90
C VAL A 126 -4.44 1.52 -0.04
N GLU A 127 -5.36 1.48 0.92
CA GLU A 127 -5.60 2.59 1.85
C GLU A 127 -4.35 2.91 2.68
N MET A 128 -3.64 1.88 3.16
CA MET A 128 -2.32 2.08 3.82
C MET A 128 -1.31 2.75 2.89
N ALA A 129 -1.18 2.28 1.65
CA ALA A 129 -0.27 2.89 0.70
C ALA A 129 -0.66 4.35 0.41
N ASP A 130 -1.95 4.64 0.30
CA ASP A 130 -2.44 5.98 -0.02
C ASP A 130 -2.30 6.96 1.16
N VAL A 131 -2.52 6.51 2.40
CA VAL A 131 -2.18 7.30 3.59
C VAL A 131 -0.68 7.62 3.61
N GLY A 132 0.17 6.64 3.30
CA GLY A 132 1.61 6.85 3.13
C GLY A 132 1.94 7.90 2.07
N ALA A 133 1.29 7.83 0.91
CA ALA A 133 1.44 8.81 -0.17
C ALA A 133 0.98 10.20 0.27
N ALA A 134 -0.13 10.33 1.00
CA ALA A 134 -0.62 11.59 1.53
C ALA A 134 0.34 12.25 2.53
N ILE A 135 0.99 11.44 3.40
CA ILE A 135 2.06 11.92 4.29
C ILE A 135 3.28 12.36 3.47
N GLY A 136 3.65 11.59 2.44
CA GLY A 136 4.71 11.94 1.50
C GLY A 136 4.46 13.28 0.79
N ALA A 137 3.23 13.51 0.30
CA ALA A 137 2.83 14.76 -0.31
C ALA A 137 2.94 15.95 0.67
N ALA A 138 2.58 15.75 1.94
CA ALA A 138 2.74 16.78 2.97
C ALA A 138 4.22 17.09 3.24
N LYS A 139 5.09 16.07 3.29
CA LYS A 139 6.55 16.26 3.42
C LYS A 139 7.14 16.97 2.20
N TYR A 140 6.74 16.58 0.99
CA TYR A 140 7.16 17.24 -0.25
C TYR A 140 6.74 18.71 -0.26
N ALA A 141 5.49 19.00 0.12
CA ALA A 141 5.00 20.36 0.26
C ALA A 141 5.84 21.17 1.28
N ARG A 142 6.18 20.58 2.43
CA ARG A 142 7.03 21.22 3.45
C ARG A 142 8.40 21.61 2.90
N VAL A 143 9.11 20.68 2.25
CA VAL A 143 10.47 20.96 1.73
C VAL A 143 10.47 21.93 0.55
N THR A 144 9.34 22.07 -0.15
CA THR A 144 9.14 23.06 -1.22
C THR A 144 8.58 24.39 -0.71
N GLY A 145 8.57 24.62 0.60
CA GLY A 145 8.25 25.91 1.21
C GLY A 145 6.77 26.14 1.54
N ALA A 146 5.95 25.09 1.64
CA ALA A 146 4.56 25.23 2.08
C ALA A 146 4.48 25.76 3.52
N SER A 147 3.57 26.71 3.75
CA SER A 147 3.30 27.27 5.07
C SER A 147 2.70 26.24 6.03
N ALA A 148 2.83 26.49 7.33
CA ALA A 148 2.17 25.70 8.36
C ALA A 148 0.63 25.65 8.16
N SER A 149 0.00 26.74 7.71
CA SER A 149 -1.43 26.79 7.43
C SER A 149 -1.86 25.84 6.31
N LYS A 150 -1.00 25.61 5.30
CA LYS A 150 -1.24 24.63 4.24
C LYS A 150 -1.02 23.19 4.70
N LEU A 151 -0.04 22.95 5.57
CA LEU A 151 0.33 21.61 6.04
C LEU A 151 -0.66 21.05 7.08
N ARG A 152 -1.16 21.88 8.00
CA ARG A 152 -2.05 21.43 9.10
C ARG A 152 -3.25 20.61 8.63
N PRO A 153 -4.03 21.03 7.61
CA PRO A 153 -5.14 20.22 7.09
C PRO A 153 -4.70 18.88 6.48
N MET A 154 -3.52 18.82 5.86
CA MET A 154 -2.99 17.57 5.28
C MET A 154 -2.71 16.55 6.39
N TYR A 155 -2.02 16.97 7.46
CA TYR A 155 -1.75 16.11 8.62
C TYR A 155 -3.04 15.68 9.33
N ARG A 156 -4.01 16.59 9.49
CA ARG A 156 -5.32 16.27 10.09
C ARG A 156 -6.05 15.19 9.31
N ARG A 157 -6.08 15.30 7.98
CA ARG A 157 -6.71 14.30 7.10
C ARG A 157 -6.00 12.96 7.19
N ALA A 158 -4.66 12.94 7.14
CA ALA A 158 -3.89 11.71 7.27
C ALA A 158 -4.13 11.01 8.63
N ALA A 159 -4.15 11.76 9.74
CA ALA A 159 -4.46 11.21 11.05
C ALA A 159 -5.86 10.58 11.10
N LYS A 160 -6.89 11.29 10.60
CA LYS A 160 -8.26 10.78 10.56
C LYS A 160 -8.38 9.49 9.75
N ARG A 161 -7.65 9.38 8.64
CA ARG A 161 -7.62 8.17 7.81
C ARG A 161 -6.98 6.99 8.53
N ILE A 162 -5.88 7.21 9.25
CA ILE A 162 -5.27 6.15 10.08
C ILE A 162 -6.25 5.66 11.15
N ASP A 163 -6.95 6.58 11.81
CA ASP A 163 -7.94 6.25 12.84
C ASP A 163 -9.11 5.41 12.28
N ALA A 164 -9.59 5.78 11.10
CA ALA A 164 -10.67 5.05 10.42
C ALA A 164 -10.22 3.67 9.91
N LEU A 165 -8.94 3.53 9.53
CA LEU A 165 -8.38 2.28 9.02
C LEU A 165 -8.12 1.25 10.14
N LEU A 166 -7.79 1.70 11.35
CA LEU A 166 -7.29 0.83 12.41
C LEU A 166 -8.22 -0.35 12.76
N PRO A 167 -9.55 -0.18 12.92
CA PRO A 167 -10.43 -1.30 13.24
C PRO A 167 -10.44 -2.39 12.16
N GLU A 168 -10.43 -1.97 10.89
CA GLU A 168 -10.42 -2.90 9.76
C GLU A 168 -9.08 -3.62 9.64
N TYR A 169 -7.99 -2.90 9.85
CA TYR A 169 -6.66 -3.48 9.93
C TYR A 169 -6.55 -4.55 11.04
N GLU A 170 -7.11 -4.28 12.23
CA GLU A 170 -7.14 -5.24 13.34
C GLU A 170 -7.99 -6.47 13.03
N ARG A 171 -9.18 -6.28 12.43
CA ARG A 171 -10.06 -7.36 11.99
C ARG A 171 -9.34 -8.29 10.99
N LEU A 172 -8.73 -7.70 9.96
CA LEU A 172 -8.01 -8.45 8.93
C LEU A 172 -6.76 -9.15 9.47
N TRP A 173 -6.05 -8.52 10.41
CA TRP A 173 -4.95 -9.16 11.10
C TRP A 173 -5.39 -10.45 11.79
N LEU A 174 -6.43 -10.36 12.64
CA LEU A 174 -6.93 -11.50 13.42
C LEU A 174 -7.54 -12.60 12.54
N ALA A 175 -7.97 -12.26 11.33
CA ALA A 175 -8.45 -13.25 10.35
C ALA A 175 -7.35 -14.15 9.79
N ARG A 176 -6.06 -13.76 9.84
CA ARG A 176 -4.93 -14.58 9.33
C ARG A 176 -3.81 -14.82 10.34
N ASN A 177 -3.72 -14.05 11.41
CA ASN A 177 -2.55 -14.01 12.28
C ASN A 177 -2.94 -14.13 13.76
N ARG A 178 -1.97 -14.59 14.56
CA ARG A 178 -2.11 -14.64 16.03
C ARG A 178 -2.12 -13.22 16.62
N PRO A 179 -2.79 -13.01 17.77
CA PRO A 179 -2.91 -11.68 18.38
C PRO A 179 -1.57 -11.08 18.86
N GLY A 180 -0.55 -11.90 19.14
CA GLY A 180 0.71 -11.46 19.74
C GLY A 180 1.45 -10.35 18.95
N GLY A 181 1.37 -10.33 17.62
CA GLY A 181 2.02 -9.30 16.79
C GLY A 181 1.13 -8.08 16.49
N LEU A 182 -0.14 -8.10 16.90
CA LEU A 182 -1.10 -7.04 16.59
C LEU A 182 -0.75 -5.75 17.34
N LYS A 183 -0.51 -5.87 18.65
CA LYS A 183 -0.26 -4.74 19.56
C LYS A 183 0.87 -3.86 19.05
N ASP A 184 2.03 -4.44 18.72
CA ASP A 184 3.20 -3.71 18.27
C ASP A 184 2.99 -3.00 16.93
N SER A 185 2.13 -3.57 16.10
CA SER A 185 1.89 -3.06 14.76
C SER A 185 0.84 -1.95 14.75
N ALA A 186 -0.23 -2.14 15.51
CA ALA A 186 -1.23 -1.12 15.78
C ALA A 186 -0.61 0.07 16.52
N ALA A 187 0.30 -0.17 17.48
CA ALA A 187 1.01 0.87 18.23
C ALA A 187 1.78 1.85 17.32
N ARG A 188 2.34 1.37 16.20
CA ARG A 188 3.02 2.25 15.23
C ARG A 188 2.03 3.16 14.52
N LEU A 189 0.89 2.63 14.09
CA LEU A 189 -0.15 3.40 13.42
C LEU A 189 -0.73 4.46 14.37
N THR A 190 -1.06 4.09 15.60
CA THR A 190 -1.61 5.02 16.60
C THR A 190 -0.59 6.08 17.01
N SER A 191 0.69 5.72 17.16
CA SER A 191 1.77 6.70 17.42
C SER A 191 1.92 7.71 16.27
N LEU A 192 1.91 7.24 15.01
CA LEU A 192 1.97 8.13 13.84
C LEU A 192 0.75 9.04 13.77
N ALA A 193 -0.45 8.52 14.01
CA ALA A 193 -1.68 9.33 14.07
C ALA A 193 -1.57 10.42 15.15
N ALA A 194 -1.05 10.10 16.33
CA ALA A 194 -0.83 11.09 17.39
C ALA A 194 0.17 12.18 16.99
N GLN A 195 1.28 11.81 16.33
CA GLN A 195 2.26 12.78 15.81
C GLN A 195 1.65 13.70 14.75
N LEU A 196 0.86 13.14 13.83
CA LEU A 196 0.16 13.90 12.80
C LEU A 196 -0.87 14.87 13.41
N ARG A 197 -1.62 14.45 14.43
CA ARG A 197 -2.56 15.35 15.14
C ARG A 197 -1.82 16.52 15.80
N LYS A 198 -0.71 16.25 16.50
CA LYS A 198 0.14 17.31 17.07
C LYS A 198 0.64 18.27 15.99
N ALA A 199 1.11 17.76 14.85
CA ALA A 199 1.57 18.58 13.72
C ALA A 199 0.41 19.35 13.04
N ALA A 200 -0.82 18.85 13.11
CA ALA A 200 -2.01 19.52 12.61
C ALA A 200 -2.49 20.69 13.49
N GLY A 201 -1.77 20.99 14.57
CA GLY A 201 -2.19 21.94 15.61
C GLY A 201 -3.30 21.36 16.47
N GLY A 202 -3.21 20.07 16.79
CA GLY A 202 -3.99 19.45 17.87
C GLY A 202 -3.83 20.20 19.18
#